data_AF-X0Z8Z8-F1
#
_entry.id   AF-X0Z8Z8-F1
#
_cell.length_a   1.000
_cell.length_b   1.000
_cell.length_c   1.000
_cell.angle_alpha   90.00
_cell.angle_beta   90.00
_cell.angle_gamma   90.00
#
_symmetry.space_group_name_H-M   'P 1'
#
loop_
_entity.id
_entity.type
_entity.pdbx_description
1 polymer ?
#
loop_
_entity_poly.entity_id
_entity_poly.type
_entity_poly.pdbx_seq_one_letter_code
_entity_poly.pdbx_strand_id
1 'polypeptide(L)'
;SSEVVAVVDNQLSIARKLAEELGVARVFKDYQKALHWDKFDAVVVTTPTFTHHPIVVDAAQAGKHVFCEKPITLNLKEADSMIEECQKNGVKLQIGFMRRFDPEFILAKRKVEEGVIGELLLIKSTGRGPGLPPEWAWDIQKSGGMLAEVASHDFDALMWFTQSRLETVEAIAANYRCPELKIRYPRFYDTAVVLGTFYNGKMGVIDMSCPVGYGYDARVELLGSEGVMFVGDV
;
A
#
# COMPACT_ATOMS: atom_id res chain seq x y z
N SER A 1 -3.68 23.05 11.82
CA SER A 1 -2.70 23.29 10.76
C SER A 1 -1.62 22.23 10.86
N SER A 2 -0.94 21.91 9.76
CA SER A 2 0.19 20.99 9.70
C SER A 2 1.30 21.62 8.88
N GLU A 3 2.55 21.34 9.20
CA GLU A 3 3.73 21.89 8.53
C GLU A 3 4.80 20.79 8.39
N VAL A 4 5.49 20.74 7.25
CA VAL A 4 6.64 19.87 7.05
C VAL A 4 7.87 20.61 7.57
N VAL A 5 8.47 20.12 8.66
CA VAL A 5 9.58 20.81 9.33
C VAL A 5 10.96 20.22 9.02
N ALA A 6 11.01 19.02 8.43
CA ALA A 6 12.25 18.37 8.00
C ALA A 6 12.02 17.36 6.88
N VAL A 7 13.04 17.16 6.03
CA VAL A 7 13.10 16.09 5.02
C VAL A 7 14.26 15.16 5.35
N VAL A 8 14.04 13.85 5.21
CA VAL A 8 15.04 12.81 5.47
C VAL A 8 15.18 11.91 4.25
N ASP A 9 16.41 11.76 3.75
CA ASP A 9 16.72 10.75 2.73
C ASP A 9 18.18 10.32 2.88
N ASN A 10 18.49 9.04 2.66
CA ASN A 10 19.87 8.55 2.69
C ASN A 10 20.72 9.15 1.54
N GLN A 11 20.06 9.65 0.50
CA GLN A 11 20.61 10.46 -0.58
C GLN A 11 20.34 11.95 -0.32
N LEU A 12 21.33 12.63 0.27
CA LEU A 12 21.24 14.05 0.61
C LEU A 12 20.87 14.97 -0.56
N SER A 13 21.23 14.62 -1.79
CA SER A 13 20.85 15.38 -2.99
C SER A 13 19.34 15.38 -3.20
N ILE A 14 18.68 14.22 -3.04
CA ILE A 14 17.23 14.06 -3.14
C ILE A 14 16.54 14.83 -2.01
N ALA A 15 17.00 14.63 -0.77
CA ALA A 15 16.42 15.34 0.37
C ALA A 15 16.51 16.87 0.24
N ARG A 16 17.65 17.40 -0.22
CA ARG A 16 17.83 18.85 -0.42
C ARG A 16 16.91 19.40 -1.51
N LYS A 17 16.78 18.68 -2.62
CA LYS A 17 15.89 19.08 -3.71
C LYS A 17 14.44 19.14 -3.24
N LEU A 18 13.96 18.09 -2.58
CA LEU A 18 12.59 18.05 -2.04
C LEU A 18 12.38 19.13 -0.97
N ALA A 19 13.36 19.34 -0.10
CA ALA A 19 13.29 20.39 0.91
C ALA A 19 13.21 21.80 0.30
N GLU A 20 13.93 22.07 -0.79
CA GLU A 20 13.81 23.32 -1.56
C GLU A 20 12.41 23.48 -2.18
N GLU A 21 11.90 22.42 -2.84
CA GLU A 21 10.56 22.41 -3.44
C GLU A 21 9.44 22.67 -2.40
N LEU A 22 9.63 22.17 -1.18
CA LEU A 22 8.68 22.31 -0.07
C LEU A 22 8.92 23.54 0.82
N GLY A 23 10.00 24.31 0.61
CA GLY A 23 10.37 25.44 1.48
C GLY A 23 10.85 25.05 2.88
N VAL A 24 11.40 23.85 3.04
CA VAL A 24 11.84 23.27 4.33
C VAL A 24 13.33 23.48 4.53
N ALA A 25 13.72 24.15 5.61
CA ALA A 25 15.14 24.46 5.86
C ALA A 25 15.95 23.25 6.38
N ARG A 26 15.29 22.26 7.01
CA ARG A 26 15.97 21.18 7.73
C ARG A 26 16.02 19.90 6.88
N VAL A 27 17.24 19.40 6.68
CA VAL A 27 17.50 18.15 5.97
C VAL A 27 18.37 17.24 6.82
N PHE A 28 18.01 15.96 6.90
CA PHE A 28 18.83 14.93 7.52
C PHE A 28 19.15 13.82 6.51
N LYS A 29 20.37 13.26 6.61
CA LYS A 29 20.74 12.03 5.89
C LYS A 29 20.21 10.76 6.58
N ASP A 30 20.01 10.87 7.89
CA ASP A 30 19.78 9.76 8.80
C ASP A 30 18.58 10.09 9.68
N TYR A 31 17.56 9.22 9.65
CA TYR A 31 16.32 9.44 10.38
C TYR A 31 16.54 9.43 11.90
N GLN A 32 17.54 8.70 12.40
CA GLN A 32 17.84 8.70 13.82
C GLN A 32 18.28 10.09 14.26
N LYS A 33 19.06 10.82 13.46
CA LYS A 33 19.43 12.22 13.76
C LYS A 33 18.23 13.16 13.75
N ALA A 34 17.24 12.91 12.89
CA ALA A 34 15.99 13.65 12.91
C ALA A 34 15.22 13.38 14.21
N LEU A 35 15.09 12.11 14.62
CA LEU A 35 14.44 11.73 15.89
C LEU A 35 15.12 12.39 17.10
N HIS A 36 16.45 12.45 17.13
CA HIS A 36 17.19 13.15 18.20
C HIS A 36 17.00 14.68 18.19
N TRP A 37 16.70 15.29 17.04
CA TRP A 37 16.43 16.73 16.97
C TRP A 37 15.11 17.10 17.66
N ASP A 38 14.13 16.19 17.64
CA ASP A 38 12.94 16.23 18.50
C ASP A 38 12.11 17.54 18.41
N LYS A 39 11.93 18.07 17.20
CA LYS A 39 11.11 19.28 16.93
C LYS A 39 9.96 19.04 15.96
N PHE A 40 9.36 17.84 16.01
CA PHE A 40 8.19 17.46 15.22
C PHE A 40 7.32 16.47 15.99
N ASP A 41 6.05 16.39 15.59
CA ASP A 41 5.04 15.55 16.26
C ASP A 41 4.82 14.20 15.55
N ALA A 42 5.11 14.14 14.25
CA ALA A 42 4.81 12.98 13.42
C ALA A 42 5.86 12.73 12.33
N VAL A 43 5.93 11.48 11.85
CA VAL A 43 6.73 11.06 10.70
C VAL A 43 5.83 10.53 9.58
N VAL A 44 6.24 10.78 8.33
CA VAL A 44 5.67 10.17 7.13
C VAL A 44 6.76 9.27 6.54
N VAL A 45 6.59 7.96 6.67
CA VAL A 45 7.55 6.95 6.23
C VAL A 45 7.18 6.50 4.82
N THR A 46 7.94 6.98 3.83
CA THR A 46 7.79 6.63 2.40
C THR A 46 9.06 5.99 1.84
N THR A 47 9.81 5.30 2.70
CA THR A 47 11.06 4.62 2.38
C THR A 47 10.77 3.24 1.77
N PRO A 48 11.78 2.49 1.28
CA PRO A 48 11.55 1.12 0.82
C PRO A 48 10.94 0.24 1.93
N THR A 49 10.00 -0.63 1.56
CA THR A 49 9.20 -1.48 2.48
C THR A 49 10.01 -2.17 3.58
N PHE A 50 11.17 -2.76 3.22
CA PHE A 50 12.05 -3.47 4.16
C PHE A 50 12.67 -2.57 5.25
N THR A 51 12.48 -1.25 5.18
CA THR A 51 12.97 -0.28 6.16
C THR A 51 11.86 0.23 7.08
N HIS A 52 10.59 -0.05 6.79
CA HIS A 52 9.46 0.46 7.57
C HIS A 52 9.54 0.04 9.04
N HIS A 53 9.74 -1.25 9.32
CA HIS A 53 9.75 -1.79 10.68
C HIS A 53 10.69 -1.03 11.64
N PRO A 54 12.02 -0.93 11.40
CA PRO A 54 12.89 -0.22 12.33
C PRO A 54 12.55 1.28 12.44
N ILE A 55 12.18 1.95 11.34
CA ILE A 55 11.85 3.38 11.37
C ILE A 55 10.60 3.64 12.21
N VAL A 56 9.56 2.82 12.04
CA VAL A 56 8.30 2.96 12.78
C VAL A 56 8.48 2.65 14.26
N VAL A 57 9.25 1.60 14.60
CA VAL A 57 9.56 1.26 16.00
C VAL A 57 10.36 2.38 16.67
N ASP A 58 11.42 2.88 16.03
CA ASP A 58 12.23 3.98 16.57
C ASP A 58 11.41 5.27 16.72
N ALA A 59 10.54 5.58 15.75
CA ALA A 59 9.64 6.74 15.82
C ALA A 59 8.63 6.62 16.96
N ALA A 60 8.03 5.44 17.15
CA ALA A 60 7.11 5.18 18.24
C ALA A 60 7.78 5.32 19.61
N GLN A 61 8.98 4.77 19.78
CA GLN A 61 9.78 4.90 21.01
C GLN A 61 10.18 6.35 21.30
N ALA A 62 10.36 7.18 20.27
CA ALA A 62 10.58 8.61 20.37
C ALA A 62 9.26 9.42 20.57
N GLY A 63 8.12 8.76 20.75
CA GLY A 63 6.82 9.41 20.98
C GLY A 63 6.25 10.12 19.75
N LYS A 64 6.62 9.70 18.54
CA LYS A 64 6.16 10.33 17.29
C LYS A 64 4.99 9.57 16.69
N HIS A 65 3.97 10.29 16.24
CA HIS A 65 2.91 9.71 15.43
C HIS A 65 3.47 9.26 14.07
N VAL A 66 2.90 8.21 13.49
CA VAL A 66 3.43 7.55 12.29
C VAL A 66 2.34 7.43 11.23
N PHE A 67 2.60 8.03 10.07
CA PHE A 67 2.04 7.56 8.80
C PHE A 67 3.09 6.70 8.11
N CYS A 68 2.74 5.49 7.69
CA CYS A 68 3.63 4.59 6.97
C CYS A 68 2.99 4.19 5.64
N GLU A 69 3.75 4.32 4.55
CA GLU A 69 3.32 3.80 3.26
C GLU A 69 3.12 2.28 3.33
N LYS A 70 2.29 1.79 2.41
CA LYS A 70 2.04 0.35 2.28
C LYS A 70 3.14 -0.31 1.43
N PRO A 71 3.33 -1.64 1.58
CA PRO A 71 2.79 -2.46 2.66
C PRO A 71 3.47 -2.14 4.00
N ILE A 72 2.80 -2.44 5.12
CA ILE A 72 3.29 -2.11 6.47
C ILE A 72 4.72 -2.62 6.69
N THR A 73 4.98 -3.87 6.32
CA THR A 73 6.31 -4.50 6.27
C THR A 73 6.19 -5.84 5.49
N LEU A 74 7.24 -6.66 5.49
CA LEU A 74 7.34 -7.92 4.75
C LEU A 74 6.81 -9.16 5.47
N ASN A 75 6.59 -9.10 6.79
CA ASN A 75 6.12 -10.24 7.56
C ASN A 75 5.23 -9.84 8.74
N LEU A 76 4.39 -10.77 9.19
CA LEU A 76 3.41 -10.53 10.25
C LEU A 76 4.05 -10.20 11.60
N LYS A 77 5.16 -10.86 11.95
CA LYS A 77 5.84 -10.62 13.24
C LYS A 77 6.31 -9.17 13.38
N GLU A 78 6.88 -8.61 12.31
CA GLU A 78 7.25 -7.20 12.28
C GLU A 78 6.03 -6.29 12.27
N ALA A 79 4.97 -6.63 11.54
CA ALA A 79 3.74 -5.84 11.52
C ALA A 79 3.11 -5.75 12.92
N ASP A 80 3.01 -6.88 13.62
CA ASP A 80 2.51 -6.97 15.00
C ASP A 80 3.39 -6.14 15.94
N SER A 81 4.72 -6.26 15.84
CA SER A 81 5.68 -5.48 16.63
C SER A 81 5.52 -3.96 16.42
N MET A 82 5.30 -3.50 15.18
CA MET A 82 5.05 -2.08 14.88
C MET A 82 3.76 -1.59 15.52
N ILE A 83 2.69 -2.39 15.44
CA ILE A 83 1.38 -2.06 16.04
C ILE A 83 1.51 -2.00 17.56
N GLU A 84 2.12 -3.01 18.18
CA GLU A 84 2.33 -3.10 19.62
C GLU A 84 3.17 -1.93 20.15
N GLU A 85 4.29 -1.60 19.51
CA GLU A 85 5.14 -0.49 19.96
C GLU A 85 4.43 0.86 19.82
N CYS A 86 3.66 1.07 18.76
CA CYS A 86 2.86 2.29 18.62
C CYS A 86 1.78 2.40 19.71
N GLN A 87 1.09 1.30 20.02
CA GLN A 87 0.08 1.24 21.09
C GLN A 87 0.70 1.50 22.47
N LYS A 88 1.83 0.84 22.76
CA LYS A 88 2.57 0.96 24.02
C LYS A 88 3.01 2.40 24.31
N ASN A 89 3.45 3.13 23.29
CA ASN A 89 3.88 4.54 23.43
C ASN A 89 2.72 5.55 23.25
N GLY A 90 1.47 5.07 23.07
CA GLY A 90 0.30 5.94 22.92
C GLY A 90 0.30 6.78 21.64
N VAL A 91 1.09 6.40 20.63
CA VAL A 91 1.17 7.12 19.34
C VAL A 91 0.20 6.53 18.33
N LYS A 92 -0.03 7.26 17.24
CA LYS A 92 -0.92 6.83 16.16
C LYS A 92 -0.09 6.14 15.09
N LEU A 93 -0.62 5.05 14.53
CA LEU A 93 -0.08 4.40 13.34
C LEU A 93 -1.18 4.36 12.29
N GLN A 94 -0.91 4.95 11.12
CA GLN A 94 -1.79 4.90 9.96
C GLN A 94 -1.02 4.33 8.77
N ILE A 95 -1.61 3.35 8.09
CA ILE A 95 -1.06 2.77 6.86
C ILE A 95 -1.67 3.46 5.63
N GLY A 96 -0.83 3.71 4.62
CA GLY A 96 -1.15 4.43 3.38
C GLY A 96 -2.10 3.74 2.40
N PHE A 97 -3.22 3.17 2.87
CA PHE A 97 -4.27 2.65 1.99
C PHE A 97 -5.18 3.78 1.47
N MET A 98 -4.62 4.60 0.56
CA MET A 98 -5.25 5.83 0.08
C MET A 98 -6.64 5.66 -0.56
N ARG A 99 -6.95 4.50 -1.16
CA ARG A 99 -8.27 4.22 -1.74
C ARG A 99 -9.41 4.36 -0.74
N ARG A 100 -9.17 4.14 0.56
CA ARG A 100 -10.20 4.36 1.61
C ARG A 100 -10.53 5.83 1.85
N PHE A 101 -9.74 6.74 1.30
CA PHE A 101 -9.91 8.19 1.37
C PHE A 101 -10.30 8.80 0.01
N ASP A 102 -10.37 7.99 -1.04
CA ASP A 102 -10.83 8.44 -2.35
C ASP A 102 -12.36 8.65 -2.34
N PRO A 103 -12.87 9.81 -2.80
CA PRO A 103 -14.30 10.12 -2.76
C PRO A 103 -15.18 9.11 -3.49
N GLU A 104 -14.73 8.55 -4.62
CA GLU A 104 -15.51 7.58 -5.39
C GLU A 104 -15.61 6.26 -4.63
N PHE A 105 -14.50 5.80 -4.06
CA PHE A 105 -14.45 4.60 -3.23
C PHE A 105 -15.29 4.73 -1.96
N ILE A 106 -15.23 5.88 -1.28
CA ILE A 106 -16.08 6.17 -0.10
C ILE A 106 -17.55 6.15 -0.49
N LEU A 107 -17.91 6.81 -1.60
CA LEU A 107 -19.28 6.84 -2.09
C LEU A 107 -19.78 5.44 -2.41
N ALA A 108 -18.98 4.65 -3.13
CA ALA A 108 -19.31 3.27 -3.45
C ALA A 108 -19.50 2.43 -2.19
N LYS A 109 -18.59 2.54 -1.21
CA LYS A 109 -18.68 1.80 0.04
C LYS A 109 -19.98 2.10 0.77
N ARG A 110 -20.35 3.38 0.87
CA ARG A 110 -21.61 3.82 1.46
C ARG A 110 -22.81 3.27 0.71
N LYS A 111 -22.79 3.29 -0.63
CA LYS A 111 -23.90 2.79 -1.47
C LYS A 111 -24.08 1.28 -1.36
N VAL A 112 -22.98 0.53 -1.22
CA VAL A 112 -23.03 -0.90 -0.91
C VAL A 112 -23.67 -1.13 0.47
N GLU A 113 -23.28 -0.35 1.48
CA GLU A 113 -23.86 -0.47 2.84
C GLU A 113 -25.34 -0.04 2.91
N GLU A 114 -25.76 0.90 2.07
CA GLU A 114 -27.16 1.29 1.88
C GLU A 114 -28.00 0.23 1.14
N GLY A 115 -27.38 -0.83 0.60
CA GLY A 115 -28.07 -1.91 -0.11
C GLY A 115 -28.46 -1.58 -1.55
N VAL A 116 -27.85 -0.56 -2.17
CA VAL A 116 -28.22 -0.10 -3.54
C VAL A 116 -28.05 -1.18 -4.61
N ILE A 117 -27.15 -2.13 -4.42
CA ILE A 117 -26.93 -3.28 -5.31
C ILE A 117 -27.43 -4.61 -4.69
N GLY A 118 -28.24 -4.55 -3.63
CA GLY A 118 -28.61 -5.72 -2.83
C GLY A 118 -27.45 -6.24 -1.97
N GLU A 119 -27.37 -7.56 -1.78
CA GLU A 119 -26.25 -8.21 -1.08
C GLU A 119 -25.02 -8.28 -1.99
N LEU A 120 -23.87 -7.80 -1.52
CA LEU A 120 -22.61 -7.94 -2.23
C LEU A 120 -22.19 -9.42 -2.32
N LEU A 121 -21.99 -9.93 -3.54
CA LEU A 121 -21.68 -11.33 -3.81
C LEU A 121 -20.21 -11.54 -4.21
N LEU A 122 -19.72 -10.68 -5.12
CA LEU A 122 -18.38 -10.78 -5.67
C LEU A 122 -17.76 -9.38 -5.81
N ILE A 123 -16.47 -9.30 -5.52
CA ILE A 123 -15.63 -8.16 -5.87
C ILE A 123 -14.56 -8.57 -6.85
N LYS A 124 -14.34 -7.71 -7.84
CA LYS A 124 -13.17 -7.77 -8.69
C LYS A 124 -12.42 -6.45 -8.61
N SER A 125 -11.13 -6.50 -8.32
CA SER A 125 -10.23 -5.36 -8.39
C SER A 125 -9.24 -5.55 -9.53
N THR A 126 -9.10 -4.54 -10.37
CA THR A 126 -8.13 -4.47 -11.45
C THR A 126 -7.12 -3.39 -11.12
N GLY A 127 -5.85 -3.76 -10.99
CA GLY A 127 -4.75 -2.85 -10.69
C GLY A 127 -3.63 -3.00 -11.72
N ARG A 128 -3.58 -2.10 -12.72
CA ARG A 128 -2.57 -2.18 -13.78
C ARG A 128 -1.94 -0.82 -14.02
N GLY A 129 -0.65 -0.72 -13.70
CA GLY A 129 0.10 0.53 -13.73
C GLY A 129 1.04 0.64 -14.93
N PRO A 130 1.37 1.85 -15.40
CA PRO A 130 2.22 2.04 -16.57
C PRO A 130 3.72 1.91 -16.29
N GLY A 131 4.14 2.00 -15.03
CA GLY A 131 5.55 2.03 -14.65
C GLY A 131 5.90 0.93 -13.66
N LEU A 132 7.03 0.26 -13.89
CA LEU A 132 7.59 -0.65 -12.89
C LEU A 132 7.90 0.10 -11.59
N PRO A 133 7.74 -0.56 -10.42
CA PRO A 133 8.24 0.01 -9.18
C PRO A 133 9.77 0.16 -9.24
N PRO A 134 10.39 0.89 -8.31
CA PRO A 134 11.85 1.03 -8.27
C PRO A 134 12.55 -0.33 -8.26
N GLU A 135 13.77 -0.40 -8.80
CA GLU A 135 14.51 -1.65 -9.02
C GLU A 135 14.66 -2.53 -7.77
N TRP A 136 14.76 -1.92 -6.58
CA TRP A 136 14.84 -2.67 -5.32
C TRP A 136 13.61 -3.57 -5.10
N ALA A 137 12.45 -3.19 -5.64
CA ALA A 137 11.19 -3.90 -5.48
C ALA A 137 11.02 -5.09 -6.45
N TRP A 138 11.89 -5.21 -7.46
CA TRP A 138 11.89 -6.36 -8.36
C TRP A 138 12.46 -7.61 -7.67
N ASP A 139 13.23 -7.42 -6.60
CA ASP A 139 13.61 -8.48 -5.68
C ASP A 139 12.48 -8.78 -4.69
N ILE A 140 11.82 -9.92 -4.91
CA ILE A 140 10.72 -10.40 -4.07
C ILE A 140 11.12 -10.52 -2.59
N GLN A 141 12.39 -10.77 -2.28
CA GLN A 141 12.83 -10.86 -0.88
C GLN A 141 12.79 -9.51 -0.16
N LYS A 142 12.78 -8.40 -0.91
CA LYS A 142 12.77 -7.04 -0.38
C LYS A 142 11.42 -6.35 -0.46
N SER A 143 10.54 -6.77 -1.37
CA SER A 143 9.22 -6.15 -1.58
C SER A 143 8.03 -7.04 -1.23
N GLY A 144 8.21 -8.35 -1.14
CA GLY A 144 7.11 -9.31 -1.15
C GLY A 144 6.53 -9.54 -2.55
N GLY A 145 7.16 -9.00 -3.60
CA GLY A 145 6.74 -9.11 -4.99
C GLY A 145 5.60 -8.17 -5.36
N MET A 146 5.17 -8.20 -6.63
CA MET A 146 4.20 -7.22 -7.14
C MET A 146 2.81 -7.32 -6.47
N LEU A 147 2.42 -8.49 -5.96
CA LEU A 147 1.18 -8.64 -5.19
C LEU A 147 1.23 -7.85 -3.87
N ALA A 148 2.37 -7.81 -3.19
CA ALA A 148 2.52 -7.04 -1.95
C ALA A 148 2.79 -5.56 -2.25
N GLU A 149 3.69 -5.28 -3.19
CA GLU A 149 4.13 -3.91 -3.51
C GLU A 149 3.05 -3.11 -4.24
N VAL A 150 2.38 -3.72 -5.22
CA VAL A 150 1.39 -3.04 -6.07
C VAL A 150 -0.02 -3.41 -5.65
N ALA A 151 -0.33 -4.71 -5.57
CA ALA A 151 -1.70 -5.18 -5.37
C ALA A 151 -2.18 -5.15 -3.91
N SER A 152 -1.38 -4.68 -2.96
CA SER A 152 -1.83 -4.57 -1.56
C SER A 152 -3.02 -3.63 -1.40
N HIS A 153 -3.16 -2.60 -2.24
CA HIS A 153 -4.38 -1.76 -2.28
C HIS A 153 -5.60 -2.53 -2.79
N ASP A 154 -5.41 -3.51 -3.68
CA ASP A 154 -6.49 -4.36 -4.19
C ASP A 154 -6.95 -5.32 -3.10
N PHE A 155 -6.03 -5.97 -2.39
CA PHE A 155 -6.36 -6.79 -1.21
C PHE A 155 -7.09 -5.97 -0.14
N ASP A 156 -6.61 -4.75 0.13
CA ASP A 156 -7.24 -3.85 1.10
C ASP A 156 -8.66 -3.44 0.69
N ALA A 157 -8.87 -3.10 -0.59
CA ALA A 157 -10.20 -2.78 -1.12
C ALA A 157 -11.15 -3.97 -1.01
N LEU A 158 -10.69 -5.17 -1.40
CA LEU A 158 -11.41 -6.43 -1.27
C LEU A 158 -11.91 -6.63 0.18
N MET A 159 -11.01 -6.56 1.16
CA MET A 159 -11.37 -6.73 2.57
C MET A 159 -12.25 -5.59 3.11
N TRP A 160 -12.04 -4.37 2.64
CA TRP A 160 -12.78 -3.19 3.11
C TRP A 160 -14.24 -3.22 2.67
N PHE A 161 -14.51 -3.48 1.39
CA PHE A 161 -15.88 -3.56 0.89
C PHE A 161 -16.62 -4.78 1.43
N THR A 162 -15.97 -5.95 1.46
CA THR A 162 -16.59 -7.19 1.98
C THR A 162 -16.74 -7.20 3.49
N GLN A 163 -16.04 -6.32 4.21
CA GLN A 163 -15.95 -6.31 5.69
C GLN A 163 -15.56 -7.69 6.25
N SER A 164 -14.71 -8.40 5.53
CA SER A 164 -14.27 -9.75 5.90
C SER A 164 -12.81 -9.96 5.50
N ARG A 165 -12.16 -10.88 6.19
CA ARG A 165 -10.87 -11.42 5.76
C ARG A 165 -11.09 -12.51 4.71
N LEU A 166 -10.08 -12.71 3.87
CA LEU A 166 -9.99 -13.86 2.98
C LEU A 166 -9.78 -15.13 3.82
N GLU A 167 -10.53 -16.17 3.51
CA GLU A 167 -10.42 -17.51 4.08
C GLU A 167 -9.56 -18.41 3.18
N THR A 168 -9.79 -18.36 1.86
CA THR A 168 -9.01 -19.10 0.87
C THR A 168 -8.46 -18.16 -0.19
N VAL A 169 -7.29 -18.50 -0.72
CA VAL A 169 -6.63 -17.76 -1.79
C VAL A 169 -5.93 -18.73 -2.74
N GLU A 170 -6.16 -18.55 -4.04
CA GLU A 170 -5.40 -19.16 -5.12
C GLU A 170 -4.83 -18.07 -6.02
N ALA A 171 -3.57 -18.21 -6.43
CA ALA A 171 -2.92 -17.22 -7.27
C ALA A 171 -2.09 -17.86 -8.38
N ILE A 172 -2.14 -17.25 -9.56
CA ILE A 172 -1.29 -17.58 -10.71
C ILE A 172 -0.53 -16.31 -11.08
N ALA A 173 0.77 -16.41 -11.24
CA ALA A 173 1.63 -15.29 -11.60
C ALA A 173 2.62 -15.68 -12.69
N ALA A 174 2.93 -14.72 -13.57
CA ALA A 174 3.88 -14.88 -14.65
C ALA A 174 4.55 -13.55 -14.99
N ASN A 175 5.67 -13.63 -15.67
CA ASN A 175 6.29 -12.48 -16.32
C ASN A 175 6.18 -12.66 -17.83
N TYR A 176 5.39 -11.78 -18.43
CA TYR A 176 5.09 -11.69 -19.85
C TYR A 176 5.61 -10.41 -20.50
N ARG A 177 5.78 -9.34 -19.72
CA ARG A 177 6.00 -7.98 -20.20
C ARG A 177 7.45 -7.55 -20.09
N CYS A 178 8.16 -8.06 -19.09
CA CYS A 178 9.58 -7.77 -18.87
C CYS A 178 10.41 -9.06 -18.76
N PRO A 179 10.40 -9.96 -19.78
CA PRO A 179 11.04 -11.27 -19.70
C PRO A 179 12.54 -11.20 -19.41
N GLU A 180 13.21 -10.15 -19.85
CA GLU A 180 14.62 -9.86 -19.59
C GLU A 180 14.95 -9.74 -18.09
N LEU A 181 14.01 -9.28 -17.27
CA LEU A 181 14.22 -9.15 -15.82
C LEU A 181 14.44 -10.50 -15.13
N LYS A 182 13.99 -11.63 -15.72
CA LYS A 182 14.23 -12.98 -15.17
C LYS A 182 15.71 -13.33 -15.08
N ILE A 183 16.56 -12.72 -15.92
CA ILE A 183 18.01 -12.98 -15.91
C ILE A 183 18.61 -12.57 -14.56
N ARG A 184 18.18 -11.43 -14.02
CA ARG A 184 18.69 -10.88 -12.76
C ARG A 184 17.77 -11.17 -11.57
N TYR A 185 16.48 -11.31 -11.81
CA TYR A 185 15.44 -11.57 -10.81
C TYR A 185 14.60 -12.78 -11.23
N PRO A 186 15.09 -14.02 -11.03
CA PRO A 186 14.44 -15.23 -11.57
C PRO A 186 12.99 -15.46 -11.11
N ARG A 187 12.61 -14.88 -9.96
CA ARG A 187 11.25 -14.98 -9.41
C ARG A 187 10.35 -13.81 -9.77
N PHE A 188 10.84 -12.80 -10.49
CA PHE A 188 10.06 -11.63 -10.86
C PHE A 188 8.86 -12.02 -11.75
N TYR A 189 7.70 -11.49 -11.41
CA TYR A 189 6.45 -11.59 -12.18
C TYR A 189 5.89 -10.18 -12.37
N ASP A 190 5.27 -9.93 -13.52
CA ASP A 190 4.67 -8.64 -13.89
C ASP A 190 3.16 -8.73 -14.07
N THR A 191 2.59 -9.93 -14.02
CA THR A 191 1.18 -10.19 -14.25
C THR A 191 0.72 -11.27 -13.28
N ALA A 192 -0.36 -11.03 -12.56
CA ALA A 192 -0.94 -12.01 -11.65
C ALA A 192 -2.47 -11.94 -11.63
N VAL A 193 -3.08 -13.09 -11.36
CA VAL A 193 -4.49 -13.23 -11.04
C VAL A 193 -4.60 -13.92 -9.70
N VAL A 194 -5.48 -13.41 -8.84
CA VAL A 194 -5.79 -13.96 -7.52
C VAL A 194 -7.30 -14.20 -7.45
N LEU A 195 -7.67 -15.36 -6.93
CA LEU A 195 -9.04 -15.75 -6.59
C LEU A 195 -9.10 -16.04 -5.10
N GLY A 196 -10.22 -15.75 -4.45
CA GLY A 196 -10.40 -16.13 -3.06
C GLY A 196 -11.84 -16.09 -2.58
N THR A 197 -12.10 -16.82 -1.50
CA THR A 197 -13.36 -16.74 -0.73
C THR A 197 -13.12 -16.03 0.58
N PHE A 198 -14.12 -15.28 1.04
CA PHE A 198 -14.11 -14.61 2.34
C PHE A 198 -14.86 -15.46 3.38
N TYR A 199 -14.53 -15.28 4.66
CA TYR A 199 -15.23 -15.96 5.76
C TYR A 199 -16.74 -15.71 5.79
N ASN A 200 -17.21 -14.62 5.19
CA ASN A 200 -18.64 -14.32 5.06
C ASN A 200 -19.28 -14.83 3.75
N GLY A 201 -18.62 -15.76 3.05
CA GLY A 201 -19.13 -16.43 1.84
C GLY A 201 -19.00 -15.64 0.54
N LYS A 202 -18.57 -14.37 0.59
CA LYS A 202 -18.33 -13.55 -0.61
C LYS A 202 -17.11 -14.04 -1.39
N MET A 203 -17.02 -13.66 -2.65
CA MET A 203 -15.87 -14.00 -3.52
C MET A 203 -15.06 -12.76 -3.92
N GLY A 204 -13.76 -12.95 -4.12
CA GLY A 204 -12.82 -11.91 -4.52
C GLY A 204 -11.98 -12.33 -5.72
N VAL A 205 -11.76 -11.38 -6.62
CA VAL A 205 -10.86 -11.49 -7.76
C VAL A 205 -9.92 -10.29 -7.76
N ILE A 206 -8.63 -10.52 -7.95
CA ILE A 206 -7.68 -9.47 -8.29
C ILE A 206 -7.05 -9.86 -9.62
N ASP A 207 -7.03 -8.93 -10.58
CA ASP A 207 -6.10 -9.01 -11.69
C ASP A 207 -5.15 -7.82 -11.67
N MET A 208 -3.88 -8.09 -11.92
CA MET A 208 -2.87 -7.05 -11.87
C MET A 208 -1.84 -7.26 -12.97
N SER A 209 -1.33 -6.14 -13.50
CA SER A 209 -0.24 -6.17 -14.48
C SER A 209 0.55 -4.87 -14.46
N CYS A 210 1.87 -4.95 -14.48
CA CYS A 210 2.72 -3.78 -14.44
C CYS A 210 4.08 -4.08 -15.09
N PRO A 211 4.48 -3.42 -16.19
CA PRO A 211 3.95 -2.14 -16.70
C PRO A 211 2.97 -2.29 -17.87
N VAL A 212 1.82 -1.61 -17.90
CA VAL A 212 0.92 -1.54 -19.07
C VAL A 212 1.13 -0.30 -19.95
N GLY A 213 0.76 -0.37 -21.23
CA GLY A 213 1.05 0.71 -22.20
C GLY A 213 -0.10 1.68 -22.49
N TYR A 214 -1.27 1.48 -21.90
CA TYR A 214 -2.51 2.17 -22.28
C TYR A 214 -3.04 3.17 -21.24
N GLY A 215 -2.46 3.23 -20.04
CA GLY A 215 -2.98 4.08 -18.96
C GLY A 215 -2.73 3.50 -17.58
N TYR A 216 -3.45 4.04 -16.59
CA TYR A 216 -3.44 3.59 -15.20
C TYR A 216 -4.82 2.99 -14.89
N ASP A 217 -4.95 1.67 -14.99
CA ASP A 217 -6.20 0.94 -14.79
C ASP A 217 -6.37 0.62 -13.30
N ALA A 218 -7.23 1.37 -12.62
CA ALA A 218 -7.51 1.19 -11.20
C ALA A 218 -9.02 1.10 -10.97
N ARG A 219 -9.58 -0.06 -11.31
CA ARG A 219 -11.03 -0.28 -11.27
C ARG A 219 -11.44 -1.30 -10.22
N VAL A 220 -12.62 -1.09 -9.65
CA VAL A 220 -13.30 -2.08 -8.82
C VAL A 220 -14.70 -2.32 -9.37
N GLU A 221 -15.05 -3.59 -9.54
CA GLU A 221 -16.39 -4.07 -9.85
C GLU A 221 -16.99 -4.72 -8.59
N LEU A 222 -18.19 -4.27 -8.23
CA LEU A 222 -18.96 -4.71 -7.07
C LEU A 222 -20.24 -5.38 -7.59
N LEU A 223 -20.25 -6.70 -7.67
CA LEU A 223 -21.42 -7.46 -8.09
C LEU A 223 -22.29 -7.78 -6.88
N GLY A 224 -23.51 -7.26 -6.86
CA GLY A 224 -24.52 -7.56 -5.86
C GLY A 224 -25.68 -8.38 -6.42
N SER A 225 -26.59 -8.80 -5.55
CA SER A 225 -27.76 -9.60 -5.90
C SER A 225 -28.79 -8.87 -6.77
N GLU A 226 -28.79 -7.53 -6.74
CA GLU A 226 -29.77 -6.69 -7.44
C GLU A 226 -29.13 -5.73 -8.45
N GLY A 227 -27.80 -5.69 -8.54
CA GLY A 227 -27.12 -4.79 -9.46
C GLY A 227 -25.59 -4.91 -9.43
N VAL A 228 -24.94 -4.02 -10.17
CA VAL A 228 -23.48 -3.92 -10.25
C VAL A 228 -23.06 -2.47 -10.13
N MET A 229 -21.94 -2.22 -9.45
CA MET A 229 -21.31 -0.91 -9.36
C MET A 229 -19.86 -0.99 -9.83
N PHE A 230 -19.42 0.04 -10.56
CA PHE A 230 -18.05 0.20 -11.01
C PHE A 230 -17.45 1.46 -10.38
N VAL A 231 -16.21 1.37 -9.94
CA VAL A 231 -15.44 2.46 -9.33
C VAL A 231 -14.12 2.59 -10.08
N GLY A 232 -13.67 3.82 -10.34
CA GLY A 232 -12.43 4.12 -11.04
C GLY A 232 -12.52 3.96 -12.57
N ASP A 233 -11.41 4.28 -13.22
CA ASP A 233 -11.26 4.34 -14.68
C ASP A 233 -9.89 3.78 -15.13
N VAL A 234 -9.56 4.04 -16.41
CA VAL A 234 -8.34 3.58 -17.11
C VAL A 234 -7.51 4.77 -17.57
#